data_AF-A0AAD5QYZ2-F1
#
_entry.id   AF-A0AAD5QYZ2-F1
#
_cell.length_a   1.000
_cell.length_b   1.000
_cell.length_c   1.000
_cell.angle_alpha   90.00
_cell.angle_beta   90.00
_cell.angle_gamma   90.00
#
_symmetry.space_group_name_H-M   'P 1'
#
loop_
_entity.id
_entity.type
_entity.pdbx_description
1 polymer ?
#
loop_
_entity_poly.entity_id
_entity_poly.type
_entity_poly.pdbx_seq_one_letter_code
_entity_poly.pdbx_strand_id
1 'polypeptide(L)'
;MVYSTASDVQARFPGISTSVAGAKGFVERLVMQTIFDVLEGQGHSALLSDTVISMILGQLRVQISYEPMNCQRVVSPDLELAAEHEMKEHCIVVSNTVTGICEAMQSADKKMCMAGVREVTIKNVPSTALTISGTLSTTNIIMANWSRTMWQNVVNRAVRMLALGPFELHFFSAFATVGGN
;
A
#
# COMPACT_ATOMS: atom_id res chain seq x y z
N MET A 1 1.62 2.74 1.14
CA MET A 1 1.26 3.13 2.53
C MET A 1 2.49 3.52 3.31
N VAL A 2 2.51 4.72 3.87
CA VAL A 2 3.66 5.25 4.63
C VAL A 2 3.40 5.20 6.13
N TYR A 3 4.47 5.35 6.92
CA TYR A 3 4.36 5.54 8.36
C TYR A 3 5.13 6.79 8.80
N SER A 4 4.76 7.33 9.96
CA SER A 4 5.46 8.44 10.60
C SER A 4 5.38 8.31 12.11
N THR A 5 6.51 8.46 12.79
CA THR A 5 6.57 8.50 14.26
C THR A 5 6.37 9.92 14.81
N ALA A 6 6.21 10.93 13.95
CA ALA A 6 6.08 12.32 14.36
C ALA A 6 4.63 12.65 14.74
N SER A 7 4.43 13.26 15.92
CA SER A 7 3.09 13.52 16.47
C SER A 7 2.32 14.58 15.69
N ASP A 8 3.00 15.54 15.08
CA ASP A 8 2.42 16.59 14.23
C ASP A 8 1.86 16.02 12.91
N VAL A 9 2.53 15.00 12.35
CA VAL A 9 2.04 14.29 11.16
C VAL A 9 0.73 13.57 11.46
N GLN A 10 0.62 12.92 12.61
CA GLN A 10 -0.58 12.20 13.03
C GLN A 10 -1.78 13.14 13.23
N ALA A 11 -1.54 14.31 13.83
CA ALA A 11 -2.60 15.31 14.05
C ALA A 11 -3.15 15.88 12.74
N ARG A 12 -2.32 15.97 11.69
CA ARG A 12 -2.67 16.56 10.39
C ARG A 12 -3.14 15.55 9.36
N PHE A 13 -2.65 14.30 9.46
CA PHE A 13 -2.89 13.21 8.53
C PHE A 13 -3.19 11.92 9.31
N PRO A 14 -4.38 11.78 9.91
CA PRO A 14 -4.72 10.65 10.76
C PRO A 14 -4.74 9.29 10.03
N GLY A 15 -4.71 9.30 8.68
CA GLY A 15 -4.60 8.09 7.86
C GLY A 15 -3.19 7.50 7.76
N ILE A 16 -2.15 8.22 8.20
CA ILE A 16 -0.76 7.76 8.16
C ILE A 16 -0.47 6.89 9.39
N SER A 17 0.10 5.71 9.20
CA SER A 17 0.40 4.83 10.35
C SER A 17 1.48 5.40 11.26
N THR A 18 1.40 5.13 12.57
CA THR A 18 2.41 5.54 13.56
C THR A 18 3.66 4.66 13.58
N SER A 19 3.63 3.50 12.90
CA SER A 19 4.69 2.51 12.96
C SER A 19 4.79 1.68 11.68
N VAL A 20 5.95 1.07 11.46
CA VAL A 20 6.17 0.09 10.39
C VAL A 20 5.17 -1.07 10.50
N ALA A 21 5.01 -1.62 11.71
CA ALA A 21 4.11 -2.75 11.96
C ALA A 21 2.64 -2.38 11.67
N GLY A 22 2.22 -1.17 12.04
CA GLY A 22 0.88 -0.68 11.73
C GLY A 22 0.65 -0.53 10.22
N ALA A 23 1.61 0.03 9.49
CA ALA A 23 1.51 0.18 8.04
C ALA A 23 1.48 -1.19 7.33
N LYS A 24 2.33 -2.14 7.74
CA LYS A 24 2.33 -3.50 7.20
C LYS A 24 1.01 -4.23 7.50
N GLY A 25 0.56 -4.22 8.75
CA GLY A 25 -0.68 -4.88 9.15
C GLY A 25 -1.93 -4.28 8.51
N PHE A 26 -1.91 -2.97 8.21
CA PHE A 26 -2.96 -2.35 7.40
C PHE A 26 -3.00 -2.90 5.98
N VAL A 27 -1.86 -2.91 5.28
CA VAL A 27 -1.76 -3.43 3.90
C VAL A 27 -2.13 -4.91 3.86
N GLU A 28 -1.66 -5.70 4.82
CA GLU A 28 -1.95 -7.13 4.92
C GLU A 28 -3.46 -7.39 5.06
N ARG A 29 -4.14 -6.70 6.00
CA ARG A 29 -5.59 -6.83 6.16
C ARG A 29 -6.35 -6.40 4.92
N LEU A 30 -5.94 -5.29 4.30
CA LEU A 30 -6.58 -4.76 3.11
C LEU A 30 -6.51 -5.75 1.94
N VAL A 31 -5.31 -6.28 1.67
CA VAL A 31 -5.09 -7.27 0.60
C VAL A 31 -5.82 -8.57 0.91
N MET A 32 -5.76 -9.06 2.14
CA MET A 32 -6.43 -10.29 2.56
C MET A 32 -7.94 -10.18 2.42
N GLN A 33 -8.55 -9.11 2.94
CA GLN A 33 -9.99 -8.88 2.82
C GLN A 33 -10.42 -8.85 1.37
N THR A 34 -9.69 -8.10 0.54
CA THR A 34 -10.02 -7.98 -0.89
C THR A 34 -9.94 -9.33 -1.60
N ILE A 35 -8.89 -10.12 -1.35
CA ILE A 35 -8.77 -11.47 -1.92
C ILE A 35 -9.95 -12.35 -1.47
N PHE A 36 -10.34 -12.26 -0.21
CA PHE A 36 -11.45 -13.04 0.34
C PHE A 36 -12.78 -12.65 -0.32
N ASP A 37 -13.04 -11.34 -0.47
CA ASP A 37 -14.24 -10.84 -1.15
C ASP A 37 -14.31 -11.33 -2.62
N VAL A 38 -13.18 -11.36 -3.34
CA VAL A 38 -13.15 -11.91 -4.72
C VAL A 38 -13.51 -13.39 -4.72
N LEU A 39 -12.90 -14.16 -3.81
CA LEU A 39 -13.05 -15.61 -3.76
C LEU A 39 -14.44 -16.01 -3.28
N GLU A 40 -15.01 -15.27 -2.34
CA GLU A 40 -16.41 -15.41 -1.92
C GLU A 40 -17.35 -15.15 -3.09
N GLY A 41 -17.17 -14.05 -3.82
CA GLY A 41 -17.94 -13.77 -5.03
C GLY A 41 -17.81 -14.86 -6.12
N GLN A 42 -16.62 -15.45 -6.27
CA GLN A 42 -16.42 -16.61 -7.15
C GLN A 42 -17.14 -17.86 -6.64
N GLY A 43 -17.09 -18.13 -5.33
CA GLY A 43 -17.76 -19.26 -4.70
C GLY A 43 -19.28 -19.19 -4.87
N HIS A 44 -19.89 -18.03 -4.64
CA HIS A 44 -21.31 -17.80 -4.89
C HIS A 44 -21.67 -17.98 -6.36
N SER A 45 -20.83 -17.49 -7.28
CA SER A 45 -21.03 -17.70 -8.72
C SER A 45 -20.98 -19.18 -9.13
N ALA A 46 -20.29 -20.00 -8.34
CA ALA A 46 -20.21 -21.45 -8.50
C ALA A 46 -21.27 -22.22 -7.68
N LEU A 47 -22.26 -21.52 -7.11
CA LEU A 47 -23.34 -22.09 -6.30
C LEU A 47 -22.86 -22.83 -5.03
N LEU A 48 -21.71 -22.44 -4.49
CA LEU A 48 -21.25 -22.93 -3.19
C LEU A 48 -22.04 -22.23 -2.08
N SER A 49 -22.40 -22.98 -1.04
CA SER A 49 -22.99 -22.41 0.19
C SER A 49 -21.95 -21.62 0.99
N ASP A 50 -22.38 -20.61 1.74
CA ASP A 50 -21.55 -19.76 2.60
C ASP A 50 -20.67 -20.57 3.56
N THR A 51 -21.19 -21.68 4.10
CA THR A 51 -20.44 -22.61 4.95
C THR A 51 -19.25 -23.23 4.23
N VAL A 52 -19.43 -23.62 2.97
CA VAL A 52 -18.35 -24.19 2.14
C VAL A 52 -17.35 -23.10 1.76
N ILE A 53 -17.83 -21.92 1.40
CA ILE A 53 -16.97 -20.77 1.07
C ILE A 53 -16.09 -20.42 2.27
N SER A 54 -16.68 -20.20 3.45
CA SER A 54 -15.94 -19.88 4.67
C SER A 54 -14.94 -20.97 5.07
N MET A 55 -15.30 -22.25 4.91
CA MET A 55 -14.37 -23.37 5.14
C MET A 55 -13.18 -23.36 4.18
N ILE A 56 -13.38 -23.01 2.91
CA ILE A 56 -12.32 -22.88 1.91
C ILE A 56 -11.44 -21.67 2.22
N LEU A 57 -12.04 -20.52 2.52
CA LEU A 57 -11.32 -19.29 2.86
C LEU A 57 -10.47 -19.46 4.13
N GLY A 58 -10.96 -20.22 5.13
CA GLY A 58 -10.22 -20.57 6.34
C GLY A 58 -8.95 -21.40 6.10
N GLN A 59 -8.78 -21.96 4.89
CA GLN A 59 -7.58 -22.71 4.50
C GLN A 59 -6.54 -21.85 3.77
N LEU A 60 -6.82 -20.57 3.57
CA LEU A 60 -5.91 -19.63 2.92
C LEU A 60 -4.99 -18.96 3.94
N ARG A 61 -3.73 -18.81 3.57
CA ARG A 61 -2.75 -18.00 4.29
C ARG A 61 -2.10 -17.02 3.34
N VAL A 62 -2.18 -15.74 3.69
CA VAL A 62 -1.52 -14.64 2.97
C VAL A 62 -0.28 -14.25 3.76
N GLN A 63 0.84 -14.09 3.08
CA GLN A 63 2.06 -13.52 3.63
C GLN A 63 2.49 -12.37 2.74
N ILE A 64 2.41 -11.13 3.25
CA ILE A 64 2.77 -9.94 2.49
C ILE A 64 4.22 -9.53 2.79
N SER A 65 4.98 -9.30 1.74
CA SER A 65 6.25 -8.59 1.76
C SER A 65 6.02 -7.16 1.25
N TYR A 66 6.02 -6.22 2.19
CA TYR A 66 5.87 -4.79 1.95
C TYR A 66 6.87 -4.02 2.81
N GLU A 67 7.47 -2.98 2.24
CA GLU A 67 8.40 -2.09 2.92
C GLU A 67 7.82 -0.66 2.98
N PRO A 68 7.16 -0.29 4.10
CA PRO A 68 6.63 1.05 4.29
C PRO A 68 7.75 2.09 4.34
N MET A 69 7.53 3.22 3.68
CA MET A 69 8.43 4.37 3.76
C MET A 69 8.17 5.19 5.02
N ASN A 70 9.24 5.72 5.63
CA ASN A 70 9.16 6.64 6.75
C ASN A 70 9.01 8.08 6.26
N CYS A 71 7.91 8.73 6.65
CA CYS A 71 7.64 10.14 6.35
C CYS A 71 7.72 10.95 7.64
N GLN A 72 8.93 11.33 8.06
CA GLN A 72 9.13 12.05 9.32
C GLN A 72 8.53 13.45 9.32
N ARG A 73 8.47 14.10 8.15
CA ARG A 73 7.76 15.37 7.97
C ARG A 73 6.87 15.26 6.74
N VAL A 74 5.66 15.78 6.86
CA VAL A 74 4.68 15.81 5.78
C VAL A 74 4.37 17.25 5.40
N VAL A 75 4.54 17.54 4.12
CA VAL A 75 4.23 18.85 3.53
C VAL A 75 2.96 18.71 2.69
N SER A 76 1.94 19.51 3.00
CA SER A 76 0.83 19.72 2.06
C SER A 76 1.29 20.74 1.01
N PRO A 77 0.92 20.62 -0.28
CA PRO A 77 1.26 21.60 -1.31
C PRO A 77 0.91 23.04 -0.92
N ASP A 78 -0.13 23.20 -0.09
CA ASP A 78 -0.69 24.50 0.32
C ASP A 78 -0.06 25.07 1.60
N LEU A 79 0.86 24.35 2.26
CA LEU A 79 1.41 24.77 3.55
C LEU A 79 2.86 25.26 3.42
N GLU A 80 3.07 26.55 3.71
CA GLU A 80 4.40 27.10 4.01
C GLU A 80 4.97 26.36 5.24
N LEU A 81 6.04 25.59 5.04
CA LEU A 81 6.76 24.97 6.15
C LEU A 81 7.60 26.02 6.88
N ALA A 82 7.31 26.22 8.16
CA ALA A 82 8.23 26.90 9.07
C ALA A 82 9.56 26.13 9.15
N ALA A 83 10.64 26.85 8.91
CA ALA A 83 11.98 26.35 8.65
C ALA A 83 12.70 25.82 9.90
N GLU A 84 12.47 24.57 10.31
CA GLU A 84 13.28 23.94 11.36
C GLU A 84 14.45 23.11 10.83
N HIS A 85 15.47 22.96 11.68
CA HIS A 85 16.88 22.70 11.36
C HIS A 85 17.24 21.20 11.27
N GLU A 86 16.44 20.37 10.60
CA GLU A 86 16.78 18.95 10.45
C GLU A 86 16.77 18.50 8.98
N MET A 87 17.91 17.96 8.55
CA MET A 87 18.11 17.28 7.26
C MET A 87 17.45 15.89 7.28
N LYS A 88 16.12 15.85 7.22
CA LYS A 88 15.36 14.59 7.12
C LYS A 88 14.49 14.63 5.86
N GLU A 89 14.33 13.49 5.19
CA GLU A 89 13.52 13.39 3.97
C GLU A 89 12.08 13.84 4.25
N HIS A 90 11.58 14.77 3.45
CA HIS A 90 10.23 15.30 3.58
C HIS A 90 9.32 14.61 2.56
N CYS A 91 8.25 13.97 3.01
CA CYS A 91 7.23 13.45 2.11
C CYS A 91 6.25 14.55 1.72
N ILE A 92 6.00 14.69 0.43
CA ILE A 92 4.94 15.56 -0.10
C ILE A 92 3.66 14.74 -0.09
N VAL A 93 2.64 15.19 0.63
CA VAL A 93 1.35 14.50 0.74
C VAL A 93 0.24 15.36 0.17
N VAL A 94 -0.48 14.81 -0.79
CA VAL A 94 -1.72 15.37 -1.32
C VAL A 94 -2.84 14.44 -0.93
N SER A 95 -3.84 14.93 -0.19
CA SER A 95 -5.03 14.15 0.19
C SER A 95 -4.70 12.79 0.82
N ASN A 96 -3.78 12.75 1.79
CA ASN A 96 -3.25 11.54 2.45
C ASN A 96 -2.37 10.60 1.59
N THR A 97 -2.08 10.96 0.34
CA THR A 97 -1.20 10.19 -0.54
C THR A 97 0.16 10.87 -0.68
N VAL A 98 1.25 10.10 -0.52
CA VAL A 98 2.60 10.59 -0.82
C VAL A 98 2.79 10.68 -2.33
N THR A 99 2.97 11.88 -2.84
CA THR A 99 3.15 12.16 -4.28
C THR A 99 4.60 12.38 -4.67
N GLY A 100 5.49 12.59 -3.71
CA GLY A 100 6.92 12.77 -3.96
C GLY A 100 7.74 12.83 -2.68
N ILE A 101 9.05 12.68 -2.83
CA ILE A 101 10.01 12.86 -1.75
C ILE A 101 10.82 14.11 -2.04
N CYS A 102 10.87 15.01 -1.07
CA CYS A 102 11.74 16.15 -1.10
C CYS A 102 13.02 15.83 -0.31
N GLU A 103 14.14 15.78 -1.02
CA GLU A 103 15.46 15.65 -0.42
C GLU A 103 16.04 17.06 -0.21
N ALA A 104 16.36 17.40 1.03
CA ALA A 104 17.05 18.65 1.31
C ALA A 104 18.46 18.60 0.72
N MET A 105 18.72 19.34 -0.36
CA MET A 105 20.10 19.57 -0.81
C MET A 105 20.86 20.38 0.24
N GLN A 106 22.08 19.95 0.56
CA GLN A 106 23.00 20.73 1.38
C GLN A 106 23.50 21.92 0.57
N SER A 107 22.72 22.99 0.52
CA SER A 107 23.21 24.32 0.15
C SER A 107 23.40 25.12 1.43
N ALA A 108 24.53 25.80 1.55
CA ALA A 108 24.97 26.50 2.76
C ALA A 108 23.98 27.57 3.27
N ASP A 109 22.95 27.95 2.49
CA ASP A 109 22.09 29.09 2.84
C ASP A 109 20.57 28.90 2.82
N LYS A 110 19.97 27.83 2.27
CA LYS A 110 18.48 27.69 2.30
C LYS A 110 18.01 26.24 2.35
N LYS A 111 17.07 25.96 3.25
CA LYS A 111 16.37 24.67 3.40
C LYS A 111 15.36 24.51 2.27
N MET A 112 15.53 23.52 1.40
CA MET A 112 14.85 23.45 0.09
C MET A 112 13.65 22.49 0.00
N CYS A 113 12.80 22.45 1.03
CA CYS A 113 11.48 21.79 0.96
C CYS A 113 10.38 22.77 1.34
N MET A 114 10.29 23.89 0.61
CA MET A 114 9.25 24.92 0.78
C MET A 114 8.43 25.04 -0.51
N ALA A 115 7.11 25.13 -0.37
CA ALA A 115 6.23 25.51 -1.46
C ALA A 115 6.64 26.89 -1.99
N GLY A 116 6.84 27.03 -3.31
CA GLY A 116 7.24 28.29 -3.95
C GLY A 116 8.73 28.45 -4.29
N VAL A 117 9.60 27.52 -3.90
CA VAL A 117 11.01 27.53 -4.32
C VAL A 117 11.14 26.83 -5.68
N ARG A 118 11.70 27.53 -6.67
CA ARG A 118 11.83 27.05 -8.06
C ARG A 118 12.85 25.92 -8.28
N GLU A 119 13.65 25.61 -7.26
CA GLU A 119 14.76 24.65 -7.33
C GLU A 119 14.63 23.56 -6.24
N VAL A 120 13.45 22.95 -6.13
CA VAL A 120 13.28 21.77 -5.29
C VAL A 120 13.62 20.53 -6.13
N THR A 121 14.56 19.71 -5.67
CA THR A 121 14.77 18.38 -6.27
C THR A 121 13.72 17.42 -5.71
N ILE A 122 12.59 17.32 -6.41
CA ILE A 122 11.55 16.33 -6.10
C ILE A 122 12.02 14.99 -6.66
N LYS A 123 12.26 14.02 -5.77
CA LYS A 123 12.50 12.63 -6.14
C LYS A 123 11.19 11.86 -6.26
N ASN A 124 11.18 10.92 -7.19
CA ASN A 124 10.12 9.94 -7.28
C ASN A 124 10.11 9.04 -6.04
N VAL A 125 8.93 8.60 -5.64
CA VAL A 125 8.73 7.58 -4.60
C VAL A 125 9.42 6.27 -5.05
N PRO A 126 10.34 5.69 -4.25
CA PRO A 126 10.97 4.42 -4.55
C PRO A 126 9.97 3.32 -4.88
N SER A 127 10.31 2.50 -5.87
CA SER A 127 9.46 1.39 -6.31
C SER A 127 9.16 0.37 -5.22
N THR A 128 10.04 0.24 -4.22
CA THR A 128 9.84 -0.62 -3.04
C THR A 128 8.64 -0.20 -2.19
N ALA A 129 8.38 1.11 -2.07
CA ALA A 129 7.24 1.63 -1.34
C ALA A 129 5.93 1.59 -2.17
N LEU A 130 6.05 1.43 -3.49
CA LEU A 130 4.96 1.31 -4.46
C LEU A 130 4.57 -0.13 -4.78
N THR A 131 5.42 -1.10 -4.43
CA THR A 131 5.21 -2.52 -4.75
C THR A 131 4.80 -3.28 -3.51
N ILE A 132 3.65 -3.94 -3.57
CA ILE A 132 3.22 -4.91 -2.57
C ILE A 132 3.41 -6.29 -3.19
N SER A 133 4.21 -7.13 -2.53
CA SER A 133 4.44 -8.51 -2.95
C SER A 133 4.00 -9.46 -1.86
N GLY A 134 3.82 -10.74 -2.17
CA GLY A 134 3.44 -11.71 -1.16
C GLY A 134 3.17 -13.10 -1.72
N THR A 135 2.91 -14.02 -0.81
CA THR A 135 2.58 -15.40 -1.12
C THR A 135 1.19 -15.70 -0.57
N LEU A 136 0.32 -16.21 -1.44
CA LEU A 136 -0.94 -16.83 -1.04
C LEU A 136 -0.74 -18.34 -1.09
N SER A 137 -0.98 -19.01 0.03
CA SER A 137 -0.89 -20.46 0.15
C SER A 137 -2.24 -21.02 0.59
N THR A 138 -2.55 -22.23 0.14
CA THR A 138 -3.80 -22.93 0.45
C THR A 138 -3.53 -24.40 0.71
N THR A 139 -4.25 -24.98 1.66
CA THR A 139 -4.33 -26.44 1.83
C THR A 139 -5.50 -27.06 1.08
N ASN A 140 -6.35 -26.23 0.45
CA ASN A 140 -7.50 -26.69 -0.29
C ASN A 140 -7.06 -27.27 -1.64
N ILE A 141 -7.29 -28.57 -1.86
CA ILE A 141 -6.82 -29.28 -3.06
C ILE A 141 -7.42 -28.76 -4.37
N ILE A 142 -8.63 -28.20 -4.33
CA ILE A 142 -9.29 -27.65 -5.51
C ILE A 142 -8.56 -26.38 -5.93
N MET A 143 -8.34 -25.45 -5.01
CA MET A 143 -7.63 -24.19 -5.26
C MET A 143 -6.14 -24.41 -5.56
N ALA A 144 -5.50 -25.38 -4.91
CA ALA A 144 -4.10 -25.72 -5.18
C ALA A 144 -3.88 -26.15 -6.63
N ASN A 145 -4.89 -26.77 -7.25
CA ASN A 145 -4.85 -27.21 -8.65
C ASN A 145 -5.33 -26.14 -9.64
N TRP A 146 -5.63 -24.92 -9.19
CA TRP A 146 -6.02 -23.85 -10.09
C TRP A 146 -4.88 -23.46 -11.03
N SER A 147 -5.23 -23.26 -12.29
CA SER A 147 -4.28 -22.77 -13.29
C SER A 147 -3.79 -21.36 -12.94
N ARG A 148 -2.62 -20.99 -13.46
CA ARG A 148 -2.11 -19.61 -13.36
C ARG A 148 -3.13 -18.58 -13.83
N THR A 149 -3.91 -18.88 -14.86
CA THR A 149 -4.95 -17.99 -15.38
C THR A 149 -6.08 -17.76 -14.36
N MET A 150 -6.48 -18.80 -13.63
CA MET A 150 -7.49 -18.68 -12.57
C MET A 150 -6.98 -17.79 -11.43
N TRP A 151 -5.75 -18.02 -10.96
CA TRP A 151 -5.13 -17.17 -9.94
C TRP A 151 -4.91 -15.73 -10.42
N GLN A 152 -4.49 -15.55 -11.68
CA GLN A 152 -4.34 -14.22 -12.29
C GLN A 152 -5.69 -13.48 -12.34
N ASN A 153 -6.79 -14.18 -12.62
CA ASN A 153 -8.13 -13.59 -12.61
C ASN A 153 -8.54 -13.12 -11.20
N VAL A 154 -8.19 -13.88 -10.16
CA VAL A 154 -8.44 -13.47 -8.77
C VAL A 154 -7.68 -12.20 -8.44
N VAL A 155 -6.37 -12.16 -8.66
CA VAL A 155 -5.56 -10.97 -8.30
C VAL A 155 -5.90 -9.76 -9.16
N ASN A 156 -6.29 -9.95 -10.44
CA ASN A 156 -6.78 -8.86 -11.29
C ASN A 156 -8.09 -8.26 -10.76
N ARG A 157 -9.02 -9.10 -10.31
CA ARG A 157 -10.26 -8.63 -9.68
C ARG A 157 -9.98 -7.95 -8.35
N ALA A 158 -9.04 -8.46 -7.57
CA ALA A 158 -8.64 -7.84 -6.31
C ALA A 158 -8.08 -6.43 -6.53
N VAL A 159 -7.17 -6.26 -7.50
CA VAL A 159 -6.66 -4.92 -7.87
C VAL A 159 -7.78 -3.99 -8.33
N ARG A 160 -8.72 -4.49 -9.14
CA ARG A 160 -9.88 -3.67 -9.56
C ARG A 160 -10.74 -3.24 -8.38
N MET A 161 -10.99 -4.12 -7.41
CA MET A 161 -11.77 -3.75 -6.22
C MET A 161 -11.02 -2.77 -5.33
N LEU A 162 -9.72 -2.95 -5.13
CA LEU A 162 -8.88 -1.97 -4.44
C LEU A 162 -8.89 -0.62 -5.15
N ALA A 163 -8.89 -0.64 -6.49
CA ALA A 163 -8.88 0.56 -7.31
C ALA A 163 -10.23 1.29 -7.39
N LEU A 164 -11.34 0.58 -7.15
CA LEU A 164 -12.68 1.16 -7.02
C LEU A 164 -12.98 1.59 -5.58
N GLY A 165 -12.15 1.16 -4.63
CA GLY A 165 -12.28 1.49 -3.22
C GLY A 165 -11.62 2.83 -2.84
N PRO A 166 -11.42 3.08 -1.53
CA PRO A 166 -10.86 4.34 -1.03
C PRO A 166 -9.38 4.57 -1.42
N PHE A 167 -8.77 3.61 -2.11
CA PHE A 167 -7.40 3.71 -2.62
C PHE A 167 -7.34 4.05 -4.11
N GLU A 168 -8.49 4.31 -4.74
CA GLU A 168 -8.66 4.80 -6.12
C GLU A 168 -7.57 4.32 -7.10
N LEU A 169 -6.94 5.22 -7.84
CA LEU A 169 -5.95 4.87 -8.85
C LEU A 169 -4.67 4.27 -8.25
N HIS A 170 -4.46 4.20 -6.93
CA HIS A 170 -3.18 3.79 -6.34
C HIS A 170 -2.84 2.30 -6.52
N PHE A 171 -3.79 1.48 -6.99
CA PHE A 171 -3.56 0.09 -7.36
C PHE A 171 -3.76 -0.08 -8.88
N PHE A 172 -2.66 -0.11 -9.63
CA PHE A 172 -2.70 -0.10 -11.09
C PHE A 172 -2.56 -1.49 -11.74
N SER A 173 -1.83 -2.41 -11.12
CA SER A 173 -1.55 -3.73 -11.69
C SER A 173 -1.27 -4.78 -10.61
N ALA A 174 -1.55 -6.04 -10.95
CA ALA A 174 -1.08 -7.20 -10.18
C ALA A 174 -0.71 -8.34 -11.14
N PHE A 175 0.19 -9.18 -10.67
CA PHE A 175 0.53 -10.43 -11.34
C PHE A 175 0.55 -11.56 -10.33
N ALA A 176 0.04 -12.72 -10.74
CA ALA A 176 0.15 -13.95 -10.01
C ALA A 176 1.21 -14.84 -10.67
N THR A 177 2.08 -15.40 -9.84
CA THR A 177 2.91 -16.55 -10.21
C THR A 177 2.44 -17.73 -9.38
N VAL A 178 2.37 -18.90 -9.99
CA VAL A 178 2.04 -20.15 -9.30
C VAL A 178 3.36 -20.87 -9.09
N GLY A 179 3.80 -20.94 -7.83
CA GLY A 179 4.89 -21.82 -7.43
C GLY A 179 4.34 -23.22 -7.19
N GLY A 180 4.90 -24.22 -7.86
CA GLY A 180 4.73 -25.62 -7.46
C GLY A 180 5.68 -25.93 -6.30
N ASN A 181 5.25 -26.81 -5.40
CA ASN A 181 6.20 -27.52 -4.53
C ASN A 181 7.16 -28.37 -5.37
#